data_AF-A0A183F820-F1
#
_entry.id   AF-A0A183F820-F1
#
_cell.length_a   1.000
_cell.length_b   1.000
_cell.length_c   1.000
_cell.angle_alpha   90.00
_cell.angle_beta   90.00
_cell.angle_gamma   90.00
#
_symmetry.space_group_name_H-M   'P 1'
#
loop_
_entity.id
_entity.type
_entity.pdbx_description
1 polymer ?
#
loop_
_entity_poly.entity_id
_entity_poly.type
_entity_poly.pdbx_seq_one_letter_code
_entity_poly.pdbx_strand_id
1 'polypeptide(L)'
;MSLFPAWCGLLSRSDARMSKSLGNVVNPFDAAKSYSADGLRYFLLKQGVPHGDSNFSNEKAIHVINSDLVNNVGNLLSRATVKKLNPSQEYPKFSEAKDILEAAVPFLSGLKNIEASTEELYDELLFYKAIEGIMAVVKGGNGFFQLTQPWKLEPGPEVTRLSAVLYITYEAIRVASILLQPVIPTLADQALTRLVQY
;
A
#
# COMPACT_ATOMS: atom_id res chain seq x y z
N MET A 1 19.14 -3.45 33.56
CA MET A 1 18.13 -4.33 32.94
C MET A 1 17.67 -3.66 31.64
N SER A 2 18.45 -3.78 30.57
CA SER A 2 18.22 -3.08 29.29
C SER A 2 17.74 -4.09 28.25
N LEU A 3 16.42 -4.26 28.16
CA LEU A 3 15.77 -5.04 27.11
C LEU A 3 15.46 -4.13 25.92
N PHE A 4 16.46 -3.89 25.09
CA PHE A 4 16.25 -3.59 23.68
C PHE A 4 17.18 -4.54 22.92
N PRO A 5 16.68 -5.65 22.34
CA PRO A 5 17.51 -6.47 21.49
C PRO A 5 17.99 -5.59 20.33
N ALA A 6 19.27 -5.74 20.00
CA ALA A 6 19.88 -5.13 18.85
C ALA A 6 18.99 -5.34 17.62
N TRP A 7 18.78 -4.24 16.89
CA TRP A 7 18.15 -4.20 15.58
C TRP A 7 18.78 -5.28 14.70
N CYS A 8 18.11 -6.41 14.53
CA CYS A 8 18.64 -7.52 13.77
C CYS A 8 18.53 -7.17 12.28
N GLY A 9 19.67 -6.88 11.63
CA GLY A 9 19.84 -6.82 10.18
C GLY A 9 19.64 -5.46 9.48
N LEU A 10 19.25 -4.42 10.20
CA LEU A 10 19.03 -3.10 9.60
C LEU A 10 20.06 -2.12 10.16
N LEU A 11 20.59 -1.31 9.24
CA LEU A 11 21.21 0.00 9.46
C LEU A 11 22.75 0.02 9.36
N SER A 12 23.19 0.54 8.22
CA SER A 12 24.49 1.16 7.96
C SER A 12 24.18 2.54 7.36
N ARG A 13 24.86 3.62 7.79
CA ARG A 13 24.71 4.97 7.20
C ARG A 13 25.88 5.30 6.23
N SER A 14 26.74 4.33 5.92
CA SER A 14 27.98 4.53 5.12
C SER A 14 28.75 3.22 4.85
N ASP A 15 28.08 2.12 4.48
CA ASP A 15 28.64 0.75 4.39
C ASP A 15 29.26 0.21 5.71
N ALA A 16 29.17 0.99 6.80
CA ALA A 16 29.66 0.65 8.12
C ALA A 16 28.47 0.40 9.06
N ARG A 17 28.50 -0.73 9.78
CA ARG A 17 27.53 -1.04 10.84
C ARG A 17 27.34 0.15 11.77
N MET A 18 26.08 0.43 12.15
CA MET A 18 25.80 1.46 13.14
C MET A 18 26.51 1.14 14.46
N SER A 19 27.24 2.11 14.99
CA SER A 19 27.81 2.07 16.32
C SER A 19 27.65 3.42 17.00
N LYS A 20 27.29 3.41 18.28
CA LYS A 20 27.30 4.61 19.13
C LYS A 20 28.68 5.26 19.15
N SER A 21 29.76 4.46 19.06
CA SER A 21 31.14 4.97 19.02
C SER A 21 31.52 5.66 17.70
N LEU A 22 30.85 5.31 16.59
CA LEU A 22 31.06 5.93 15.27
C LEU A 22 30.13 7.14 15.03
N GLY A 23 29.20 7.41 15.94
CA GLY A 23 28.23 8.52 15.81
C GLY A 23 27.24 8.37 14.65
N ASN A 24 27.19 7.21 13.99
CA ASN A 24 26.39 6.97 12.78
C ASN A 24 25.02 6.31 13.09
N VAL A 25 24.57 6.34 14.34
CA VAL A 25 23.29 5.77 14.78
C VAL A 25 22.12 6.65 14.31
N VAL A 26 21.10 6.05 13.74
CA VAL A 26 19.85 6.72 13.38
C VAL A 26 18.89 6.69 14.56
N ASN A 27 18.45 7.87 15.02
CA ASN A 27 17.40 7.97 16.03
C ASN A 27 16.03 7.72 15.36
N PRO A 28 15.28 6.68 15.75
CA PRO A 28 13.99 6.37 15.14
C PRO A 28 12.96 7.50 15.35
N PHE A 29 13.04 8.25 16.44
CA PHE A 29 12.14 9.38 16.69
C PHE A 29 12.40 10.55 15.76
N ASP A 30 13.66 10.80 15.42
CA ASP A 30 14.01 11.85 14.47
C ASP A 30 13.72 11.43 13.02
N ALA A 31 13.94 10.15 12.68
CA ALA A 31 13.52 9.60 11.40
C ALA A 31 11.98 9.66 11.22
N ALA A 32 11.21 9.34 12.27
CA ALA A 32 9.75 9.40 12.24
C ALA A 32 9.21 10.83 12.03
N LYS A 33 9.93 11.88 12.43
CA LYS A 33 9.55 13.28 12.11
C LYS A 33 9.57 13.55 10.60
N SER A 34 10.44 12.87 9.86
CA SER A 34 10.59 13.05 8.41
C SER A 34 9.61 12.19 7.59
N TYR A 35 9.23 11.01 8.09
CA TYR A 35 8.47 10.02 7.30
C TYR A 35 7.15 9.56 7.90
N SER A 36 6.77 10.06 9.08
CA SER A 36 5.78 9.47 9.99
C SER A 36 6.21 8.12 10.58
N ALA A 37 5.51 7.67 11.63
CA ALA A 37 5.73 6.35 12.22
C ALA A 37 5.41 5.23 11.22
N ASP A 38 4.31 5.35 10.48
CA ASP A 38 3.89 4.36 9.48
C ASP A 38 4.89 4.28 8.32
N GLY A 39 5.37 5.42 7.81
CA GLY A 39 6.39 5.42 6.77
C GLY A 39 7.68 4.72 7.21
N LEU A 40 8.13 4.97 8.45
CA LEU A 40 9.30 4.27 9.01
C LEU A 40 9.04 2.76 9.15
N ARG A 41 7.89 2.35 9.69
CA ARG A 41 7.51 0.92 9.79
C ARG A 41 7.50 0.24 8.44
N TYR A 42 6.87 0.88 7.44
CA TYR A 42 6.82 0.39 6.07
C TYR A 42 8.21 0.17 5.51
N PHE A 43 9.08 1.17 5.60
CA PHE A 43 10.44 1.07 5.09
C PHE A 43 11.22 -0.09 5.73
N LEU A 44 11.16 -0.21 7.06
CA LEU A 44 11.89 -1.24 7.79
C LEU A 44 11.39 -2.65 7.44
N LEU A 45 10.07 -2.86 7.37
CA LEU A 45 9.48 -4.16 7.04
C LEU A 45 9.64 -4.52 5.56
N LYS A 46 9.70 -3.52 4.67
CA LYS A 46 9.93 -3.70 3.24
C LYS A 46 11.37 -4.02 2.89
N GLN A 47 12.32 -3.39 3.57
CA GLN A 47 13.76 -3.51 3.28
C GLN A 47 14.48 -4.47 4.24
N GLY A 48 13.84 -4.87 5.33
CA GLY A 48 14.34 -5.87 6.27
C GLY A 48 14.21 -7.27 5.69
N VAL A 49 15.25 -7.73 5.00
CA VAL A 49 15.35 -9.11 4.51
C VAL A 49 16.07 -9.95 5.57
N PRO A 50 15.55 -11.12 5.98
CA PRO A 50 16.17 -11.92 7.06
C PRO A 50 17.61 -12.38 6.78
N HIS A 51 18.04 -12.38 5.52
CA HIS A 51 19.28 -13.00 5.04
C HIS A 51 20.35 -11.98 4.60
N GLY A 52 20.14 -10.67 4.79
CA GLY A 52 21.10 -9.66 4.34
C GLY A 52 21.01 -8.34 5.09
N ASP A 53 22.17 -7.74 5.35
CA ASP A 53 22.26 -6.39 5.89
C ASP A 53 21.81 -5.37 4.82
N SER A 54 20.83 -4.53 5.17
CA SER A 54 20.33 -3.47 4.28
C SER A 54 20.89 -2.11 4.69
N ASN A 55 21.49 -1.42 3.72
CA ASN A 55 21.96 -0.05 3.90
C ASN A 55 20.76 0.90 4.06
N PHE A 56 20.79 1.70 5.13
CA PHE A 56 19.80 2.71 5.42
C PHE A 56 20.32 4.08 4.99
N SER A 57 19.55 4.75 4.16
CA SER A 57 19.68 6.19 3.97
C SER A 57 18.31 6.84 4.01
N ASN A 58 18.29 8.08 4.48
CA ASN A 58 17.09 8.89 4.55
C ASN A 58 16.48 9.06 3.15
N GLU A 59 17.33 9.24 2.14
CA GLU A 59 16.95 9.40 0.74
C GLU A 59 16.28 8.14 0.20
N LYS A 60 16.84 6.96 0.50
CA LYS A 60 16.26 5.66 0.12
C LYS A 60 14.92 5.44 0.81
N ALA A 61 14.82 5.79 2.09
CA ALA A 61 13.57 5.68 2.84
C ALA A 61 12.46 6.53 2.23
N ILE A 62 12.74 7.82 2.00
CA ILE A 62 11.80 8.75 1.35
C ILE A 62 11.36 8.20 -0.01
N HIS A 63 12.32 7.73 -0.81
CA HIS A 63 12.03 7.26 -2.16
C HIS A 63 11.09 6.05 -2.16
N VAL A 64 11.38 5.03 -1.33
CA VAL A 64 10.55 3.82 -1.23
C VAL A 64 9.15 4.17 -0.73
N ILE A 65 9.05 4.99 0.34
CA ILE A 65 7.77 5.40 0.94
C ILE A 65 6.93 6.18 -0.08
N ASN A 66 7.52 7.17 -0.75
CA ASN A 66 6.80 7.98 -1.73
C ASN A 66 6.39 7.15 -2.95
N SER A 67 7.25 6.26 -3.43
CA SER A 67 6.93 5.41 -4.57
C SER A 67 5.75 4.50 -4.25
N ASP A 68 5.77 3.77 -3.14
CA ASP A 68 4.75 2.77 -2.85
C ASP A 68 3.49 3.38 -2.19
N LEU A 69 3.66 4.16 -1.12
CA LEU A 69 2.51 4.64 -0.35
C LEU A 69 1.85 5.87 -0.99
N VAL A 70 2.64 6.83 -1.47
CA VAL A 70 2.08 8.07 -2.02
C VAL A 70 1.64 7.86 -3.47
N ASN A 71 2.55 7.43 -4.35
CA ASN A 71 2.31 7.37 -5.79
C ASN A 71 1.43 6.19 -6.22
N ASN A 72 1.39 5.09 -5.46
CA ASN A 72 0.54 3.94 -5.77
C ASN A 72 -0.73 3.92 -4.91
N VAL A 73 -0.61 3.68 -3.59
CA VAL A 73 -1.78 3.54 -2.71
C VAL A 73 -2.59 4.84 -2.64
N GLY A 74 -1.93 5.94 -2.25
CA GLY A 74 -2.56 7.24 -2.06
C GLY A 74 -3.15 7.81 -3.35
N ASN A 75 -2.44 7.66 -4.47
CA ASN A 75 -2.92 8.11 -5.77
C ASN A 75 -4.19 7.35 -6.23
N LEU A 76 -4.19 6.02 -6.11
CA LEU A 76 -5.36 5.20 -6.48
C LEU A 76 -6.57 5.57 -5.62
N LEU A 77 -6.39 5.64 -4.30
CA LEU A 77 -7.42 6.05 -3.35
C LEU A 77 -7.95 7.44 -3.68
N SER A 78 -7.06 8.42 -3.88
CA SER A 78 -7.45 9.80 -4.16
C SER A 78 -8.26 9.89 -5.44
N ARG A 79 -7.81 9.25 -6.53
CA ARG A 79 -8.49 9.26 -7.83
C ARG A 79 -9.83 8.55 -7.80
N ALA A 80 -9.94 7.42 -7.11
CA ALA A 80 -11.18 6.64 -7.04
C ALA A 80 -12.24 7.29 -6.12
N THR A 81 -11.82 8.10 -5.15
CA THR A 81 -12.73 8.72 -4.15
C THR A 81 -13.12 10.16 -4.49
N VAL A 82 -12.69 10.72 -5.62
CA VAL A 82 -13.09 12.09 -5.98
C VAL A 82 -14.61 12.21 -6.18
N LYS A 83 -15.20 13.29 -5.66
CA LYS A 83 -16.64 13.58 -5.79
C LYS A 83 -17.15 13.62 -7.23
N LYS A 84 -16.29 13.91 -8.19
CA LYS A 84 -16.64 13.89 -9.62
C LYS A 84 -17.03 12.48 -10.10
N LEU A 85 -16.36 11.44 -9.59
CA LEU A 85 -16.63 10.05 -9.96
C LEU A 85 -17.61 9.39 -9.00
N ASN A 86 -17.54 9.75 -7.72
CA ASN A 86 -18.43 9.25 -6.68
C ASN A 86 -19.09 10.40 -5.92
N PRO A 87 -20.14 11.03 -6.47
CA PRO A 87 -20.77 12.20 -5.84
C PRO A 87 -21.38 11.91 -4.47
N SER A 88 -21.93 10.71 -4.27
CA SER A 88 -22.53 10.32 -2.98
C SER A 88 -21.47 10.01 -1.92
N GLN A 89 -20.21 9.78 -2.31
CA GLN A 89 -19.13 9.33 -1.42
C GLN A 89 -19.44 8.02 -0.68
N GLU A 90 -20.43 7.28 -1.16
CA GLU A 90 -20.81 5.96 -0.65
C GLU A 90 -19.94 4.88 -1.28
N TYR A 91 -19.87 3.72 -0.63
CA TYR A 91 -19.27 2.54 -1.25
C TYR A 91 -20.07 2.17 -2.52
N PRO A 92 -19.43 2.10 -3.71
CA PRO A 92 -20.14 1.80 -4.95
C PRO A 92 -20.88 0.47 -4.86
N LYS A 93 -22.04 0.36 -5.50
CA LYS A 93 -22.72 -0.94 -5.61
C LYS A 93 -22.09 -1.73 -6.74
N PHE A 94 -21.96 -3.04 -6.53
CA PHE A 94 -21.56 -3.94 -7.60
C PHE A 94 -22.54 -3.82 -8.79
N SER A 95 -21.99 -3.85 -10.00
CA SER A 95 -22.74 -3.78 -11.23
C SER A 95 -22.10 -4.67 -12.29
N GLU A 96 -22.92 -5.39 -13.04
CA GLU A 96 -22.46 -6.32 -14.08
C GLU A 96 -22.28 -5.59 -15.41
N ALA A 97 -21.10 -4.98 -15.59
CA ALA A 97 -20.65 -4.46 -16.88
C ALA A 97 -19.62 -5.43 -17.48
N LYS A 98 -20.04 -6.23 -18.47
CA LYS A 98 -19.24 -7.33 -19.04
C LYS A 98 -17.87 -6.89 -19.53
N ASP A 99 -17.80 -5.79 -20.27
CA ASP A 99 -16.55 -5.22 -20.79
C ASP A 99 -15.58 -4.81 -19.67
N ILE A 100 -16.12 -4.26 -18.58
CA ILE A 100 -15.32 -3.87 -17.39
C ILE A 100 -14.82 -5.11 -16.65
N LEU A 101 -15.66 -6.13 -16.50
CA LEU A 101 -15.28 -7.39 -15.86
C LEU A 101 -14.18 -8.10 -16.65
N GLU A 102 -14.29 -8.14 -17.99
CA GLU A 102 -13.25 -8.68 -18.88
C GLU A 102 -11.93 -7.90 -18.73
N ALA A 103 -11.98 -6.57 -18.67
CA ALA A 103 -10.81 -5.74 -18.43
C ALA A 103 -10.17 -5.96 -17.04
N ALA A 104 -10.95 -6.42 -16.06
CA ALA A 104 -10.46 -6.71 -14.72
C ALA A 104 -9.79 -8.09 -14.58
N VAL A 105 -10.10 -9.04 -15.47
CA VAL A 105 -9.58 -10.43 -15.43
C VAL A 105 -8.07 -10.52 -15.15
N PRO A 106 -7.19 -9.73 -15.79
CA PRO A 106 -5.74 -9.86 -15.60
C PRO A 106 -5.26 -9.63 -14.16
N PHE A 107 -6.02 -8.91 -13.33
CA PHE A 107 -5.62 -8.62 -11.95
C PHE A 107 -6.54 -9.25 -10.89
N LEU A 108 -7.73 -9.72 -11.27
CA LEU A 108 -8.69 -10.34 -10.35
C LEU A 108 -8.14 -11.61 -9.67
N SER A 109 -7.32 -12.40 -10.36
CA SER A 109 -6.68 -13.57 -9.77
C SER A 109 -5.75 -13.18 -8.61
N GLY A 110 -4.93 -12.15 -8.81
CA GLY A 110 -4.06 -11.59 -7.76
C GLY A 110 -4.88 -11.08 -6.58
N LEU A 111 -5.95 -10.33 -6.84
CA LEU A 111 -6.82 -9.82 -5.77
C LEU A 111 -7.52 -10.94 -4.98
N LYS A 112 -7.91 -12.04 -5.62
CA LYS A 112 -8.57 -13.17 -4.95
C LYS A 112 -7.62 -13.98 -4.06
N ASN A 113 -6.36 -14.12 -4.46
CA ASN A 113 -5.42 -15.00 -3.79
C ASN A 113 -4.52 -14.28 -2.78
N ILE A 114 -4.46 -12.95 -2.83
CA ILE A 114 -3.50 -12.18 -2.02
C ILE A 114 -3.71 -12.35 -0.52
N GLU A 115 -4.93 -12.58 -0.05
CA GLU A 115 -5.23 -12.81 1.37
C GLU A 115 -4.50 -14.05 1.89
N ALA A 116 -4.76 -15.21 1.30
CA ALA A 116 -4.12 -16.47 1.69
C ALA A 116 -2.60 -16.40 1.56
N SER A 117 -2.09 -15.85 0.45
CA SER A 117 -0.64 -15.70 0.27
C SER A 117 -0.01 -14.74 1.29
N THR A 118 -0.73 -13.70 1.72
CA THR A 118 -0.22 -12.76 2.71
C THR A 118 -0.22 -13.37 4.11
N GLU A 119 -1.25 -14.15 4.45
CA GLU A 119 -1.34 -14.88 5.72
C GLU A 119 -0.14 -15.83 5.88
N GLU A 120 0.10 -16.70 4.90
CA GLU A 120 1.25 -17.62 4.90
C GLU A 120 2.59 -16.87 5.06
N LEU A 121 2.77 -15.77 4.33
CA LEU A 121 4.00 -14.98 4.40
C LEU A 121 4.17 -14.24 5.73
N TYR A 122 3.08 -13.81 6.37
CA TYR A 122 3.15 -13.22 7.70
C TYR A 122 3.48 -14.25 8.78
N ASP A 123 2.95 -15.47 8.69
CA ASP A 123 3.30 -16.57 9.59
C ASP A 123 4.78 -16.96 9.48
N GLU A 124 5.35 -16.90 8.27
CA GLU A 124 6.78 -17.11 8.02
C GLU A 124 7.66 -15.88 8.34
N LEU A 125 7.09 -14.78 8.83
CA LEU A 125 7.79 -13.51 9.08
C LEU A 125 8.44 -12.89 7.83
N LEU A 126 7.94 -13.23 6.63
CA LEU A 126 8.39 -12.74 5.34
C LEU A 126 7.63 -11.47 4.91
N PHE A 127 7.59 -10.46 5.79
CA PHE A 127 6.83 -9.22 5.59
C PHE A 127 7.16 -8.51 4.27
N TYR A 128 8.43 -8.48 3.85
CA TYR A 128 8.84 -7.84 2.60
C TYR A 128 8.15 -8.46 1.37
N LYS A 129 8.01 -9.79 1.33
CA LYS A 129 7.30 -10.51 0.25
C LYS A 129 5.80 -10.25 0.30
N ALA A 130 5.22 -10.26 1.51
CA ALA A 130 3.81 -9.93 1.68
C ALA A 130 3.51 -8.52 1.15
N ILE A 131 4.34 -7.54 1.54
CA ILE A 131 4.23 -6.16 1.04
C ILE A 131 4.45 -6.09 -0.48
N GLU A 132 5.36 -6.87 -1.07
CA GLU A 132 5.51 -6.97 -2.54
C GLU A 132 4.24 -7.44 -3.23
N GLY A 133 3.61 -8.51 -2.73
CA GLY A 133 2.35 -9.03 -3.26
C GLY A 133 1.20 -8.01 -3.15
N ILE A 134 1.06 -7.39 -1.98
CA ILE A 134 0.04 -6.35 -1.75
C ILE A 134 0.26 -5.16 -2.71
N MET A 135 1.51 -4.70 -2.86
CA MET A 135 1.82 -3.59 -3.79
C MET A 135 1.57 -3.99 -5.26
N ALA A 136 1.76 -5.26 -5.63
CA ALA A 136 1.41 -5.75 -6.96
C ALA A 136 -0.10 -5.64 -7.23
N VAL A 137 -0.95 -5.96 -6.24
CA VAL A 137 -2.40 -5.77 -6.34
C VAL A 137 -2.76 -4.29 -6.53
N VAL A 138 -2.15 -3.40 -5.74
CA VAL A 138 -2.39 -1.94 -5.87
C VAL A 138 -1.94 -1.42 -7.25
N LYS A 139 -0.81 -1.90 -7.77
CA LYS A 139 -0.35 -1.55 -9.12
C LYS A 139 -1.29 -2.08 -10.20
N GLY A 140 -1.80 -3.30 -10.03
CA GLY A 140 -2.85 -3.87 -10.88
C GLY A 140 -4.12 -3.02 -10.88
N GLY A 141 -4.57 -2.56 -9.70
CA GLY A 141 -5.68 -1.64 -9.55
C GLY A 141 -5.46 -0.29 -10.23
N ASN A 142 -4.26 0.29 -10.11
CA ASN A 142 -3.89 1.51 -10.85
C ASN A 142 -3.93 1.28 -12.38
N GLY A 143 -3.41 0.16 -12.85
CA GLY A 143 -3.45 -0.21 -14.27
C GLY A 143 -4.87 -0.36 -14.78
N PHE A 144 -5.73 -1.06 -14.04
CA PHE A 144 -7.16 -1.22 -14.35
C PHE A 144 -7.90 0.13 -14.38
N PHE A 145 -7.71 0.97 -13.36
CA PHE A 145 -8.33 2.29 -13.29
C PHE A 145 -7.86 3.18 -14.47
N GLN A 146 -6.60 3.05 -14.87
CA GLN A 146 -6.07 3.78 -16.02
C GLN A 146 -6.63 3.26 -17.36
N LEU A 147 -6.77 1.95 -17.51
CA LEU A 147 -7.30 1.31 -18.71
C LEU A 147 -8.76 1.67 -18.95
N THR A 148 -9.57 1.64 -17.88
CA THR A 148 -11.02 1.89 -17.93
C THR A 148 -11.39 3.36 -18.04
N GLN A 149 -10.47 4.27 -17.73
CA GLN A 149 -10.62 5.73 -17.87
C GLN A 149 -11.95 6.27 -17.30
N PRO A 150 -12.29 5.99 -16.02
CA PRO A 150 -13.60 6.33 -15.46
C PRO A 150 -13.95 7.82 -15.52
N TRP A 151 -12.97 8.71 -15.62
CA TRP A 151 -13.18 10.15 -15.82
C TRP A 151 -13.76 10.54 -17.18
N LYS A 152 -13.79 9.61 -18.14
CA LYS A 152 -14.47 9.78 -19.43
C LYS A 152 -15.88 9.19 -19.44
N LEU A 153 -16.24 8.38 -18.45
CA LEU A 153 -17.57 7.78 -18.38
C LEU A 153 -18.58 8.82 -17.92
N GLU A 154 -19.68 8.96 -18.67
CA GLU A 154 -20.70 9.97 -18.35
C GLU A 154 -21.62 9.50 -17.21
N PRO A 155 -21.76 10.29 -16.11
CA PRO A 155 -22.72 10.00 -15.06
C PRO A 155 -24.15 9.95 -15.61
N GLY A 156 -24.87 8.86 -15.33
CA GLY A 156 -26.20 8.60 -15.90
C GLY A 156 -26.11 7.57 -17.03
N PRO A 157 -25.77 7.95 -18.26
CA PRO A 157 -25.70 7.03 -19.40
C PRO A 157 -24.82 5.80 -19.16
N GLU A 158 -23.69 5.98 -18.46
CA GLU A 158 -22.71 4.92 -18.22
C GLU A 158 -22.62 4.52 -16.74
N VAL A 159 -23.67 4.77 -15.96
CA VAL A 159 -23.68 4.53 -14.51
C VAL A 159 -23.31 3.09 -14.14
N THR A 160 -23.75 2.10 -14.93
CA THR A 160 -23.43 0.68 -14.75
C THR A 160 -21.93 0.43 -14.87
N ARG A 161 -21.29 0.98 -15.92
CA ARG A 161 -19.85 0.82 -16.17
C ARG A 161 -19.04 1.54 -15.11
N LEU A 162 -19.41 2.79 -14.79
CA LEU A 162 -18.73 3.57 -13.76
C LEU A 162 -18.82 2.89 -12.39
N SER A 163 -20.00 2.38 -12.01
CA SER A 163 -20.20 1.66 -10.74
C SER A 163 -19.35 0.38 -10.69
N ALA A 164 -19.27 -0.38 -11.78
CA ALA A 164 -18.42 -1.56 -11.87
C ALA A 164 -16.93 -1.22 -11.69
N VAL A 165 -16.44 -0.18 -12.40
CA VAL A 165 -15.03 0.27 -12.29
C VAL A 165 -14.72 0.70 -10.87
N LEU A 166 -15.57 1.54 -10.26
CA LEU A 166 -15.34 2.04 -8.91
C LEU A 166 -15.43 0.93 -7.88
N TYR A 167 -16.42 0.04 -7.95
CA TYR A 167 -16.55 -1.09 -7.03
C TYR A 167 -15.29 -1.95 -7.02
N ILE A 168 -14.85 -2.38 -8.21
CA ILE A 168 -13.67 -3.23 -8.37
C ILE A 168 -12.40 -2.52 -7.87
N THR A 169 -12.28 -1.20 -8.13
CA THR A 169 -11.17 -0.39 -7.62
C THR A 169 -11.20 -0.26 -6.09
N TYR A 170 -12.38 -0.06 -5.50
CA TYR A 170 -12.57 0.06 -4.06
C TYR A 170 -12.23 -1.26 -3.37
N GLU A 171 -12.62 -2.40 -3.95
CA GLU A 171 -12.25 -3.72 -3.45
C GLU A 171 -10.73 -3.92 -3.42
N ALA A 172 -10.02 -3.51 -4.48
CA ALA A 172 -8.56 -3.57 -4.49
C ALA A 172 -7.91 -2.72 -3.39
N ILE A 173 -8.42 -1.49 -3.18
CA ILE A 173 -7.95 -0.61 -2.10
C ILE A 173 -8.28 -1.20 -0.74
N ARG A 174 -9.51 -1.71 -0.55
CA ARG A 174 -10.01 -2.28 0.71
C ARG A 174 -9.16 -3.46 1.14
N VAL A 175 -8.98 -4.45 0.25
CA VAL A 175 -8.17 -5.65 0.52
C VAL A 175 -6.72 -5.26 0.82
N ALA A 176 -6.11 -4.42 -0.02
CA ALA A 176 -4.73 -3.99 0.21
C ALA A 176 -4.58 -3.24 1.54
N SER A 177 -5.52 -2.37 1.89
CA SER A 177 -5.47 -1.59 3.14
C SER A 177 -5.64 -2.48 4.37
N ILE A 178 -6.56 -3.45 4.35
CA ILE A 178 -6.72 -4.43 5.44
C ILE A 178 -5.40 -5.19 5.65
N LEU A 179 -4.82 -5.74 4.58
CA LEU A 179 -3.58 -6.51 4.66
C LEU A 179 -2.35 -5.67 5.07
N LEU A 180 -2.42 -4.35 4.89
CA LEU A 180 -1.40 -3.40 5.33
C LEU A 180 -1.58 -2.91 6.77
N GLN A 181 -2.68 -3.20 7.46
CA GLN A 181 -2.89 -2.76 8.86
C GLN A 181 -1.76 -3.18 9.81
N PRO A 182 -1.16 -4.39 9.71
CA PRO A 182 -0.02 -4.75 10.55
C PRO A 182 1.24 -3.91 10.25
N VAL A 183 1.35 -3.30 9.06
CA VAL A 183 2.54 -2.57 8.60
C VAL A 183 2.37 -1.06 8.83
N ILE A 184 1.27 -0.49 8.35
CA ILE A 184 0.95 0.95 8.36
C ILE A 184 -0.45 1.21 8.97
N PRO A 185 -0.65 0.93 10.27
CA PRO A 185 -1.97 0.89 10.89
C PRO A 185 -2.77 2.19 10.73
N THR A 186 -2.13 3.36 10.89
CA THR A 186 -2.84 4.66 10.80
C THR A 186 -3.23 4.99 9.37
N LEU A 187 -2.34 4.82 8.41
CA LEU A 187 -2.62 5.09 7.00
C LEU A 187 -3.63 4.10 6.40
N ALA A 188 -3.53 2.83 6.78
CA ALA A 188 -4.48 1.79 6.37
C ALA A 188 -5.90 2.10 6.88
N ASP A 189 -6.03 2.48 8.15
CA ASP A 189 -7.31 2.86 8.75
C ASP A 189 -7.90 4.12 8.11
N GLN A 190 -7.08 5.13 7.83
CA GLN A 190 -7.49 6.33 7.09
C GLN A 190 -7.97 5.99 5.67
N ALA A 191 -7.29 5.07 4.98
CA ALA A 191 -7.69 4.62 3.66
C ALA A 191 -9.05 3.92 3.69
N LEU A 192 -9.25 3.00 4.65
CA LEU A 192 -10.52 2.29 4.84
C LEU A 192 -11.66 3.25 5.21
N THR A 193 -11.42 4.18 6.13
CA THR A 193 -12.39 5.22 6.52
C THR A 193 -12.84 6.05 5.31
N ARG A 194 -11.91 6.37 4.41
CA ARG A 194 -12.21 7.16 3.21
C ARG A 194 -13.07 6.41 2.17
N LEU A 195 -13.09 5.08 2.20
CA LEU A 195 -13.96 4.29 1.30
C LEU A 195 -15.43 4.27 1.76
N VAL A 196 -15.71 4.56 3.03
CA VAL A 196 -17.02 4.36 3.67
C VAL A 196 -17.52 5.65 4.32
N GLN A 197 -17.20 6.83 3.77
CA GLN A 197 -17.65 8.09 4.37
C GLN A 197 -19.18 8.18 4.33
N TYR A 198 -19.78 8.09 5.53
CA TYR A 198 -21.18 8.39 5.82
C TYR A 198 -21.40 9.90 6.02
#